data_AF-A0A7J2RA47-F1
#
_entry.id   AF-A0A7J2RA47-F1
#
_cell.length_a   1.000
_cell.length_b   1.000
_cell.length_c   1.000
_cell.angle_alpha   90.00
_cell.angle_beta   90.00
_cell.angle_gamma   90.00
#
_symmetry.space_group_name_H-M   'P 1'
#
loop_
_entity.id
_entity.type
_entity.pdbx_description
1 polymer ?
#
loop_
_entity_poly.entity_id
_entity_poly.type
_entity_poly.pdbx_seq_one_letter_code
_entity_poly.pdbx_strand_id
1 'polypeptide(L)'
;MFSFLPEFDFGWLLDPLNNFLDGLNYFWYLFFKNGNYILFLCFSLMGIVLLLHAREKEYDEKIHGKDELVKRRGRAGSAIFIFIGIGFLFKILSAFLYNIFTQFPEPQIVINYIGDKLASINSLEQVYTLTLYEKSLFFLISFISLLAILFIAVGIYLMIFNKFILRSKLKFLAFLGVGFFFWILFGFRTSLRLLV
;
A
#
# COMPACT_ATOMS: atom_id res chain seq x y z
N MET A 1 -2.12 55.68 14.26
CA MET A 1 -1.68 54.93 15.46
C MET A 1 -2.85 54.05 15.90
N PHE A 2 -2.92 52.82 15.40
CA PHE A 2 -3.92 51.82 15.81
C PHE A 2 -3.16 50.57 16.26
N SER A 3 -2.64 50.61 17.48
CA SER A 3 -2.00 49.50 18.18
C SER A 3 -2.98 48.84 19.14
N PHE A 4 -4.11 48.36 18.61
CA PHE A 4 -5.15 47.70 19.39
C PHE A 4 -5.75 46.54 18.59
N LEU A 5 -4.90 45.59 18.21
CA LEU A 5 -5.33 44.20 18.07
C LEU A 5 -4.49 43.42 19.08
N PRO A 6 -5.10 42.75 20.06
CA PRO A 6 -4.37 41.81 20.89
C PRO A 6 -3.77 40.77 19.92
N GLU A 7 -2.47 40.53 20.03
CA GLU A 7 -1.87 39.31 19.49
C GLU A 7 -2.58 38.13 20.16
N PHE A 8 -3.65 37.64 19.53
CA PHE A 8 -4.29 36.40 19.92
C PHE A 8 -3.31 35.29 19.59
N ASP A 9 -2.51 34.89 20.58
CA ASP A 9 -1.69 33.70 20.50
C ASP A 9 -2.61 32.48 20.53
N PHE A 10 -2.95 31.97 19.34
CA PHE A 10 -3.70 30.73 19.17
C PHE A 10 -2.83 29.48 19.40
N GLY A 11 -1.58 29.62 19.88
CA GLY A 11 -0.66 28.52 20.14
C GLY A 11 -1.26 27.41 20.99
N TRP A 12 -1.86 27.75 22.13
CA TRP A 12 -2.54 26.79 23.03
C TRP A 12 -3.68 25.97 22.40
N LEU A 13 -4.31 26.48 21.33
CA LEU A 13 -5.40 25.81 20.62
C LEU A 13 -4.88 24.89 19.51
N LEU A 14 -3.69 25.19 19.00
CA LEU A 14 -2.96 24.37 18.03
C LEU A 14 -2.05 23.34 18.71
N ASP A 15 -1.67 23.51 19.97
CA ASP A 15 -0.79 22.58 20.70
C ASP A 15 -1.34 21.14 20.76
N PRO A 16 -2.64 20.89 21.04
CA PRO A 16 -3.18 19.53 21.00
C PRO A 16 -3.15 18.94 19.59
N LEU A 17 -3.39 19.76 18.57
CA LEU A 17 -3.36 19.34 17.16
C LEU A 17 -1.93 19.02 16.72
N ASN A 18 -0.96 19.86 17.09
CA ASN A 18 0.46 19.65 16.79
C ASN A 18 0.96 18.36 17.46
N ASN A 19 0.64 18.15 18.75
CA ASN A 19 0.99 16.92 19.47
C ASN A 19 0.37 15.67 18.84
N PHE A 20 -0.90 15.76 18.40
CA PHE A 20 -1.56 14.67 17.67
C PHE A 20 -0.86 14.39 16.33
N LEU A 21 -0.56 15.42 15.54
CA LEU A 21 0.11 15.28 14.26
C LEU A 21 1.54 14.73 14.42
N ASP A 22 2.26 15.11 15.47
CA ASP A 22 3.57 14.53 15.80
C ASP A 22 3.46 13.04 16.11
N GLY A 23 2.50 12.66 16.96
CA GLY A 23 2.23 11.25 17.26
C GLY A 23 1.83 10.46 16.00
N LEU A 24 0.99 11.04 15.15
CA LEU A 24 0.56 10.44 13.89
C LEU A 24 1.74 10.28 12.91
N ASN A 25 2.59 11.29 12.78
CA ASN A 25 3.79 11.24 11.94
C ASN A 25 4.78 10.18 12.44
N TYR A 26 4.94 10.06 13.76
CA TYR A 26 5.77 9.01 14.36
C TYR A 26 5.19 7.61 14.09
N PHE A 27 3.87 7.46 14.18
CA PHE A 27 3.19 6.21 13.79
C PHE A 27 3.47 5.87 12.32
N TRP A 28 3.29 6.83 11.40
CA TRP A 28 3.55 6.60 9.98
C TRP A 28 5.01 6.30 9.69
N TYR A 29 5.94 6.97 10.37
CA TYR A 29 7.36 6.67 10.32
C TYR A 29 7.63 5.20 10.66
N LEU A 30 7.11 4.72 11.80
CA LEU A 30 7.26 3.34 12.21
C LEU A 30 6.57 2.37 11.25
N PHE A 31 5.41 2.74 10.71
CA PHE A 31 4.69 1.93 9.72
C PHE A 31 5.52 1.72 8.45
N PHE A 32 6.04 2.79 7.83
CA PHE A 32 6.84 2.68 6.61
C PHE A 32 8.21 2.06 6.87
N LYS A 33 8.84 2.36 8.01
CA LYS A 33 10.10 1.72 8.43
C LYS A 33 9.96 0.20 8.51
N ASN A 34 8.80 -0.29 8.95
CA ASN A 34 8.48 -1.72 9.04
C ASN A 34 7.62 -2.22 7.85
N GLY A 35 7.41 -1.40 6.83
CA GLY A 35 6.42 -1.67 5.77
C GLY A 35 6.71 -2.94 5.00
N ASN A 36 7.99 -3.28 4.79
CA ASN A 36 8.39 -4.55 4.17
C ASN A 36 7.97 -5.78 4.98
N TYR A 37 8.05 -5.72 6.31
CA TYR A 37 7.59 -6.81 7.19
C TYR A 37 6.08 -6.92 7.18
N ILE A 38 5.38 -5.78 7.14
CA ILE A 38 3.92 -5.73 7.02
C ILE A 38 3.48 -6.36 5.69
N LEU A 39 4.12 -6.00 4.59
CA LEU A 39 3.86 -6.59 3.27
C LEU A 39 4.18 -8.09 3.26
N PHE A 40 5.32 -8.52 3.81
CA PHE A 40 5.62 -9.94 3.99
C PHE A 40 4.48 -10.68 4.70
N LEU A 41 3.98 -10.11 5.80
CA LEU A 41 2.91 -10.71 6.60
C LEU A 41 1.59 -10.78 5.80
N CYS A 42 1.20 -9.69 5.13
CA CYS A 42 0.00 -9.65 4.28
C CYS A 42 0.04 -10.70 3.15
N PHE A 43 1.14 -10.74 2.39
CA PHE A 43 1.29 -11.68 1.27
C PHE A 43 1.39 -13.14 1.76
N SER A 44 2.05 -13.38 2.89
CA SER A 44 2.12 -14.71 3.51
C SER A 44 0.75 -15.19 3.99
N LEU A 45 -0.01 -14.34 4.69
CA LEU A 45 -1.39 -14.67 5.10
C LEU A 45 -2.28 -14.97 3.89
N MET A 46 -2.17 -14.17 2.83
CA MET A 46 -2.93 -14.40 1.59
C MET A 46 -2.57 -15.75 0.96
N GLY A 47 -1.29 -16.11 0.95
CA GLY A 47 -0.82 -17.42 0.50
C GLY A 47 -1.31 -18.58 1.37
N ILE A 48 -1.35 -18.40 2.70
CA ILE A 48 -1.87 -19.41 3.64
C ILE A 48 -3.38 -19.61 3.45
N VAL A 49 -4.15 -18.52 3.32
CA VAL A 49 -5.60 -18.60 3.06
C VAL A 49 -5.89 -19.35 1.76
N LEU A 50 -5.12 -19.09 0.70
CA LEU A 50 -5.21 -19.85 -0.55
C LEU A 50 -4.93 -21.34 -0.35
N LEU A 51 -3.93 -21.69 0.46
CA LEU A 51 -3.59 -23.08 0.74
C LEU A 51 -4.70 -23.79 1.50
N LEU A 52 -5.29 -23.14 2.51
CA LEU A 52 -6.39 -23.68 3.29
C LEU A 52 -7.62 -23.93 2.42
N HIS A 53 -8.03 -22.94 1.62
CA HIS A 53 -9.15 -23.10 0.68
C HIS A 53 -8.88 -24.17 -0.38
N ALA A 54 -7.66 -24.27 -0.91
CA ALA A 54 -7.31 -25.34 -1.84
C ALA A 54 -7.44 -26.73 -1.20
N ARG A 55 -7.06 -26.86 0.09
CA ARG A 55 -7.20 -28.11 0.85
C ARG A 55 -8.67 -28.43 1.14
N GLU A 56 -9.47 -27.47 1.59
CA GLU A 56 -10.91 -27.68 1.84
C GLU A 56 -11.62 -28.21 0.59
N LYS A 57 -11.34 -27.60 -0.57
CA LYS A 57 -11.88 -28.06 -1.84
C LYS A 57 -11.39 -29.45 -2.25
N GLU A 58 -10.14 -29.80 -1.91
CA GLU A 58 -9.62 -31.17 -2.10
C GLU A 58 -10.37 -32.22 -1.26
N TYR A 59 -10.80 -31.85 -0.05
CA TYR A 59 -11.60 -32.73 0.81
C TYR A 59 -13.02 -32.92 0.27
N ASP A 60 -13.70 -31.84 -0.13
CA ASP A 60 -15.05 -31.92 -0.71
C ASP A 60 -15.07 -32.71 -2.03
N GLU A 61 -14.04 -32.58 -2.87
CA GLU A 61 -13.96 -33.26 -4.16
C GLU A 61 -13.53 -34.74 -4.05
N LYS A 62 -12.84 -35.17 -3.00
CA LYS A 62 -12.65 -36.61 -2.73
C LYS A 62 -13.98 -37.35 -2.59
N ILE A 63 -15.05 -36.63 -2.26
CA ILE A 63 -16.40 -37.15 -2.10
C ILE A 63 -17.20 -37.07 -3.43
N HIS A 64 -16.86 -36.16 -4.36
CA HIS A 64 -17.68 -35.86 -5.55
C HIS A 64 -16.97 -35.91 -6.93
N GLY A 65 -15.67 -36.19 -6.99
CA GLY A 65 -15.04 -36.83 -8.16
C GLY A 65 -14.77 -35.99 -9.42
N LYS A 66 -14.57 -34.65 -9.36
CA LYS A 66 -14.05 -33.86 -10.51
C LYS A 66 -13.20 -32.64 -10.10
N ASP A 67 -12.31 -32.24 -11.04
CA ASP A 67 -11.46 -31.03 -11.16
C ASP A 67 -10.03 -30.97 -10.55
N GLU A 68 -9.05 -31.65 -11.15
CA GLU A 68 -7.60 -31.50 -10.85
C GLU A 68 -7.00 -30.12 -11.19
N LEU A 69 -7.49 -29.47 -12.25
CA LEU A 69 -6.98 -28.16 -12.72
C LEU A 69 -7.12 -27.05 -11.67
N VAL A 70 -8.13 -27.18 -10.83
CA VAL A 70 -8.47 -26.28 -9.75
C VAL A 70 -7.42 -26.40 -8.63
N LYS A 71 -7.09 -27.61 -8.20
CA LYS A 71 -6.10 -27.89 -7.15
C LYS A 71 -4.72 -27.32 -7.47
N ARG A 72 -4.26 -27.53 -8.71
CA ARG A 72 -2.94 -27.07 -9.17
C ARG A 72 -2.83 -25.54 -9.16
N ARG A 73 -3.91 -24.82 -9.48
CA ARG A 73 -3.94 -23.35 -9.44
C ARG A 73 -3.88 -22.82 -8.01
N GLY A 74 -4.68 -23.35 -7.07
CA GLY A 74 -4.67 -22.89 -5.67
C GLY A 74 -3.32 -23.09 -4.98
N ARG A 75 -2.68 -24.25 -5.16
CA ARG A 75 -1.33 -24.54 -4.63
C ARG A 75 -0.26 -23.65 -5.26
N ALA A 76 -0.30 -23.48 -6.59
CA ALA A 76 0.64 -22.60 -7.29
C ALA A 76 0.47 -21.14 -6.85
N GLY A 77 -0.77 -20.68 -6.68
CA GLY A 77 -1.07 -19.36 -6.15
C GLY A 77 -0.49 -19.15 -4.76
N SER A 78 -0.74 -20.08 -3.84
CA SER A 78 -0.18 -20.02 -2.49
C SER A 78 1.34 -19.88 -2.50
N ALA A 79 2.03 -20.72 -3.28
CA ALA A 79 3.47 -20.66 -3.41
C ALA A 79 3.96 -19.32 -3.96
N ILE A 80 3.28 -18.76 -4.97
CA ILE A 80 3.60 -17.45 -5.54
C ILE A 80 3.45 -16.34 -4.48
N PHE A 81 2.35 -16.30 -3.74
CA PHE A 81 2.12 -15.26 -2.71
C PHE A 81 3.13 -15.35 -1.56
N ILE A 82 3.48 -16.55 -1.12
CA ILE A 82 4.51 -16.74 -0.10
C ILE A 82 5.89 -16.31 -0.63
N PHE A 83 6.22 -16.66 -1.87
CA PHE A 83 7.49 -16.26 -2.49
C PHE A 83 7.59 -14.74 -2.67
N ILE A 84 6.50 -14.09 -3.10
CA ILE A 84 6.37 -12.63 -3.16
C ILE A 84 6.58 -12.02 -1.76
N GLY A 85 5.94 -12.59 -0.74
CA GLY A 85 6.12 -12.18 0.65
C GLY A 85 7.60 -12.20 1.06
N ILE A 86 8.29 -13.32 0.83
CA ILE A 86 9.73 -13.47 1.12
C ILE A 86 10.55 -12.40 0.37
N GLY A 87 10.19 -12.08 -0.87
CA GLY A 87 10.82 -11.02 -1.66
C GLY A 87 10.76 -9.64 -0.99
N PHE A 88 9.69 -9.32 -0.27
CA PHE A 88 9.60 -8.09 0.53
C PHE A 88 10.54 -8.10 1.74
N LEU A 89 10.73 -9.27 2.38
CA LEU A 89 11.58 -9.41 3.57
C LEU A 89 13.05 -9.04 3.28
N PHE A 90 13.54 -9.38 2.08
CA PHE A 90 14.89 -9.02 1.62
C PHE A 90 14.98 -7.63 0.99
N LYS A 91 13.90 -6.83 0.96
CA LYS A 91 13.77 -5.55 0.24
C LYS A 91 13.97 -5.61 -1.28
N ILE A 92 14.47 -6.73 -1.81
CA ILE A 92 14.73 -6.95 -3.25
C ILE A 92 13.49 -6.67 -4.07
N LEU A 93 12.31 -7.12 -3.61
CA LEU A 93 11.08 -6.92 -4.34
C LEU A 93 10.63 -5.44 -4.35
N SER A 94 10.76 -4.74 -3.22
CA SER A 94 10.46 -3.30 -3.15
C SER A 94 11.36 -2.50 -4.08
N ALA A 95 12.66 -2.81 -4.09
CA ALA A 95 13.62 -2.17 -5.00
C ALA A 95 13.36 -2.50 -6.48
N PHE A 96 13.00 -3.74 -6.79
CA PHE A 96 12.63 -4.17 -8.13
C PHE A 96 11.38 -3.46 -8.63
N LEU A 97 10.32 -3.42 -7.81
CA LEU A 97 9.09 -2.70 -8.12
C LEU A 97 9.36 -1.21 -8.29
N TYR A 98 10.17 -0.61 -7.41
CA TYR A 98 10.58 0.79 -7.54
C TYR A 98 11.23 1.05 -8.91
N ASN A 99 12.18 0.21 -9.33
CA ASN A 99 12.86 0.35 -10.62
C ASN A 99 11.90 0.20 -11.82
N ILE A 100 10.98 -0.78 -11.79
CA ILE A 100 9.95 -0.91 -12.83
C ILE A 100 9.11 0.36 -12.91
N PHE A 101 8.59 0.81 -11.77
CA PHE A 101 7.71 1.96 -11.75
C PHE A 101 8.45 3.26 -12.04
N THR A 102 9.78 3.32 -11.88
CA THR A 102 10.61 4.44 -12.36
C THR A 102 10.59 4.66 -13.87
N GLN A 103 10.13 3.67 -14.65
CA GLN A 103 9.98 3.81 -16.11
C GLN A 103 8.62 4.40 -16.53
N PHE A 104 7.63 4.43 -15.62
CA PHE A 104 6.27 4.92 -15.93
C PHE A 104 6.08 6.34 -15.43
N PRO A 105 5.49 7.27 -16.18
CA PRO A 105 5.29 8.64 -15.73
C PRO A 105 4.57 8.65 -14.37
N GLU A 106 5.11 9.37 -13.39
CA GLU A 106 4.39 9.63 -12.15
C GLU A 106 3.30 10.65 -12.45
N PRO A 107 2.04 10.33 -12.18
CA PRO A 107 1.00 11.33 -12.28
C PRO A 107 0.97 12.08 -10.94
N GLN A 108 1.41 13.34 -11.00
CA GLN A 108 1.80 14.15 -9.85
C GLN A 108 0.72 15.17 -9.47
N ILE A 109 -0.57 14.90 -9.70
CA ILE A 109 -1.61 15.92 -9.55
C ILE A 109 -1.61 16.53 -8.14
N VAL A 110 -1.36 15.73 -7.10
CA VAL A 110 -1.28 16.22 -5.71
C VAL A 110 0.14 16.67 -5.34
N ILE A 111 1.19 16.01 -5.83
CA ILE A 111 2.59 16.36 -5.48
C ILE A 111 3.02 17.67 -6.15
N ASN A 112 2.63 17.91 -7.40
CA ASN A 112 2.92 19.16 -8.12
C ASN A 112 2.14 20.36 -7.56
N TYR A 113 0.98 20.12 -6.92
CA TYR A 113 0.21 21.19 -6.28
C TYR A 113 0.82 21.66 -4.96
N ILE A 114 1.66 20.83 -4.31
CA ILE A 114 2.32 21.16 -3.03
C ILE A 114 3.78 21.65 -3.25
N GLY A 115 4.30 21.61 -4.48
CA GLY A 115 5.56 22.24 -4.91
C GLY A 115 6.80 21.33 -4.90
N ASP A 116 7.94 21.87 -5.35
CA ASP A 116 9.17 21.12 -5.67
C ASP A 116 9.83 20.41 -4.47
N LYS A 117 9.57 20.88 -3.24
CA LYS A 117 10.17 20.29 -2.02
C LYS A 117 9.74 18.85 -1.79
N LEU A 118 8.46 18.52 -2.00
CA LEU A 118 7.95 17.15 -1.78
C LEU A 118 8.39 16.17 -2.87
N ALA A 119 8.64 16.66 -4.08
CA ALA A 119 9.14 15.84 -5.18
C ALA A 119 10.58 15.34 -4.94
N SER A 120 11.39 16.11 -4.20
CA SER A 120 12.78 15.75 -3.87
C SER A 120 12.96 14.70 -2.78
N ILE A 121 11.89 14.30 -2.10
CA ILE A 121 11.96 13.34 -0.98
C ILE A 121 12.06 11.93 -1.52
N ASN A 122 13.24 11.35 -1.32
CA ASN A 122 13.61 10.01 -1.79
C ASN A 122 13.91 9.04 -0.66
N SER A 123 13.87 9.49 0.60
CA SER A 123 14.07 8.62 1.76
C SER A 123 13.20 9.03 2.94
N LEU A 124 13.00 8.08 3.85
CA LEU A 124 12.24 8.25 5.07
C LEU A 124 12.88 9.29 6.03
N GLU A 125 14.21 9.44 5.97
CA GLU A 125 14.96 10.46 6.72
C GLU A 125 14.72 11.87 6.18
N GLN A 126 14.65 12.01 4.85
CA GLN A 126 14.41 13.30 4.20
C GLN A 126 13.01 13.85 4.49
N VAL A 127 12.04 13.00 4.84
CA VAL A 127 10.71 13.45 5.30
C VAL A 127 10.82 14.37 6.51
N TYR A 128 11.83 14.22 7.38
CA TYR A 128 11.96 15.08 8.56
C TYR A 128 12.38 16.51 8.27
N THR A 129 12.84 16.80 7.05
CA THR A 129 13.16 18.17 6.60
C THR A 129 11.93 19.02 6.30
N LEU A 130 10.75 18.40 6.19
CA LEU A 130 9.47 19.06 6.00
C LEU A 130 8.94 19.70 7.29
N THR A 131 7.96 20.60 7.16
CA THR A 131 7.15 21.08 8.29
C THR A 131 6.20 19.98 8.78
N LEU A 132 5.65 20.14 9.99
CA LEU A 132 4.77 19.13 10.62
C LEU A 132 3.59 18.72 9.72
N TYR A 133 2.92 19.71 9.13
CA TYR A 133 1.76 19.51 8.27
C TYR A 133 2.12 18.87 6.93
N GLU A 134 3.24 19.29 6.33
CA GLU A 134 3.77 18.70 5.10
C GLU A 134 4.15 17.22 5.31
N LYS A 135 4.74 16.86 6.46
CA LYS A 135 5.02 15.45 6.81
C LYS A 135 3.74 14.63 6.84
N SER A 136 2.71 15.12 7.51
CA SER A 136 1.43 14.40 7.63
C SER A 136 0.75 14.21 6.29
N LEU A 137 0.76 15.23 5.44
CA LEU A 137 0.25 15.13 4.08
C LEU A 137 1.05 14.15 3.23
N PHE A 138 2.39 14.20 3.32
CA PHE A 138 3.25 13.28 2.58
C PHE A 138 3.01 11.83 3.00
N PHE A 139 2.99 11.53 4.29
CA PHE A 139 2.70 10.18 4.79
C PHE A 139 1.31 9.69 4.38
N LEU A 140 0.30 10.57 4.38
CA LEU A 140 -1.04 10.23 3.91
C LEU A 140 -1.03 9.86 2.41
N ILE A 141 -0.37 10.66 1.58
CA ILE A 141 -0.21 10.40 0.14
C ILE A 141 0.53 9.08 -0.10
N SER A 142 1.65 8.86 0.61
CA SER A 142 2.39 7.60 0.55
C SER A 142 1.53 6.42 0.99
N PHE A 143 0.65 6.59 1.98
CA PHE A 143 -0.24 5.51 2.43
C PHE A 143 -1.30 5.19 1.37
N ILE A 144 -1.90 6.20 0.74
CA ILE A 144 -2.86 5.99 -0.37
C ILE A 144 -2.18 5.31 -1.56
N SER A 145 -0.94 5.70 -1.87
CA SER A 145 -0.11 5.03 -2.88
C SER A 145 0.10 3.55 -2.55
N LEU A 146 0.39 3.22 -1.29
CA LEU A 146 0.54 1.84 -0.85
C LEU A 146 -0.76 1.05 -0.99
N LEU A 147 -1.90 1.64 -0.60
CA LEU A 147 -3.22 1.04 -0.79
C LEU A 147 -3.52 0.77 -2.27
N ALA A 148 -3.11 1.67 -3.16
CA ALA A 148 -3.29 1.48 -4.60
C ALA A 148 -2.56 0.23 -5.10
N ILE A 149 -1.30 0.00 -4.66
CA ILE A 149 -0.55 -1.23 -4.95
C ILE A 149 -1.29 -2.45 -4.41
N LEU A 150 -1.77 -2.39 -3.17
CA LEU A 150 -2.51 -3.49 -2.53
C LEU A 150 -3.82 -3.79 -3.26
N PHE A 151 -4.58 -2.78 -3.69
CA PHE A 151 -5.82 -2.97 -4.44
C PHE A 151 -5.57 -3.61 -5.81
N ILE A 152 -4.50 -3.23 -6.50
CA ILE A 152 -4.12 -3.92 -7.74
C ILE A 152 -3.69 -5.35 -7.46
N ALA A 153 -2.89 -5.59 -6.43
CA ALA A 153 -2.47 -6.94 -6.05
C ALA A 153 -3.67 -7.83 -5.70
N VAL A 154 -4.63 -7.32 -4.92
CA VAL A 154 -5.89 -7.99 -4.61
C VAL A 154 -6.76 -8.14 -5.86
N GLY A 155 -6.79 -7.16 -6.76
CA GLY A 155 -7.53 -7.25 -8.02
C GLY A 155 -6.99 -8.36 -8.94
N ILE A 156 -5.66 -8.45 -9.10
CA ILE A 156 -4.97 -9.52 -9.85
C ILE A 156 -5.22 -10.86 -9.18
N TYR A 157 -5.11 -10.93 -7.86
CA TYR A 157 -5.46 -12.11 -7.08
C TYR A 157 -6.88 -12.57 -7.38
N LEU A 158 -7.86 -11.66 -7.26
CA LEU A 158 -9.24 -11.96 -7.53
C LEU A 158 -9.45 -12.35 -8.98
N MET A 159 -8.73 -11.78 -9.95
CA MET A 159 -8.84 -12.20 -11.36
C MET A 159 -8.38 -13.65 -11.56
N ILE A 160 -7.23 -14.02 -11.01
CA ILE A 160 -6.61 -15.35 -11.19
C ILE A 160 -7.39 -16.42 -10.40
N PHE A 161 -7.85 -16.08 -9.20
CA PHE A 161 -8.46 -16.99 -8.25
C PHE A 161 -9.99 -16.80 -8.11
N ASN A 162 -10.65 -15.94 -8.92
CA ASN A 162 -12.08 -15.62 -8.79
C ASN A 162 -13.00 -16.84 -8.87
N LYS A 163 -12.58 -17.90 -9.56
CA LYS A 163 -13.35 -19.15 -9.59
C LYS A 163 -13.43 -19.85 -8.22
N PHE A 164 -12.67 -19.41 -7.21
CA PHE A 164 -12.56 -20.06 -5.90
C PHE A 164 -13.25 -19.32 -4.75
N ILE A 165 -13.26 -17.98 -4.72
CA ILE A 165 -13.49 -17.24 -3.46
C ILE A 165 -14.65 -16.24 -3.52
N LEU A 166 -14.99 -15.67 -4.68
CA LEU A 166 -16.05 -14.65 -4.78
C LEU A 166 -17.03 -14.98 -5.91
N ARG A 167 -18.30 -15.21 -5.53
CA ARG A 167 -19.44 -15.45 -6.44
C ARG A 167 -19.65 -14.36 -7.52
N SER A 168 -19.00 -13.20 -7.41
CA SER A 168 -19.17 -12.07 -8.33
C SER A 168 -17.91 -11.84 -9.17
N LYS A 169 -18.04 -12.12 -10.47
CA LYS A 169 -17.04 -11.77 -11.49
C LYS A 169 -16.76 -10.27 -11.58
N LEU A 170 -17.62 -9.40 -11.02
CA LEU A 170 -17.48 -7.94 -11.13
C LEU A 170 -16.57 -7.31 -10.08
N LYS A 171 -16.31 -8.00 -8.95
CA LYS A 171 -15.56 -7.39 -7.84
C LYS A 171 -14.09 -7.13 -8.17
N PHE A 172 -13.43 -7.96 -8.98
CA PHE A 172 -12.03 -7.73 -9.36
C PHE A 172 -11.86 -6.43 -10.17
N LEU A 173 -12.83 -6.08 -11.02
CA LEU A 173 -12.82 -4.83 -11.79
C LEU A 173 -12.90 -3.61 -10.89
N ALA A 174 -13.69 -3.68 -9.81
CA ALA A 174 -13.76 -2.59 -8.83
C ALA A 174 -12.41 -2.38 -8.12
N PHE A 175 -11.77 -3.46 -7.66
CA PHE A 175 -10.45 -3.38 -7.02
C PHE A 175 -9.36 -2.87 -7.97
N LEU A 176 -9.30 -3.39 -9.20
CA LEU A 176 -8.37 -2.88 -10.21
C LEU A 176 -8.66 -1.42 -10.56
N GLY A 177 -9.92 -1.07 -10.78
CA GLY A 177 -10.32 0.29 -11.13
C GLY A 177 -9.97 1.31 -10.05
N VAL A 178 -10.25 1.01 -8.78
CA VAL A 178 -9.87 1.86 -7.64
C VAL A 178 -8.35 1.95 -7.51
N GLY A 179 -7.64 0.83 -7.67
CA GLY A 179 -6.18 0.81 -7.63
C GLY A 179 -5.53 1.66 -8.73
N PHE A 180 -6.01 1.54 -9.97
CA PHE A 180 -5.55 2.38 -11.09
C PHE A 180 -5.93 3.85 -10.91
N PHE A 181 -7.12 4.13 -10.38
CA PHE A 181 -7.53 5.50 -10.08
C PHE A 181 -6.60 6.16 -9.06
N PHE A 182 -6.29 5.49 -7.95
CA PHE A 182 -5.34 6.01 -6.96
C PHE A 182 -3.92 6.08 -7.49
N TRP A 183 -3.51 5.15 -8.35
CA TRP A 183 -2.22 5.25 -9.04
C TRP A 183 -2.12 6.51 -9.87
N ILE A 184 -3.18 6.85 -10.63
CA ILE A 184 -3.25 8.06 -11.45
C ILE A 184 -3.22 9.34 -10.59
N LEU A 185 -3.66 9.30 -9.34
CA LEU A 185 -3.68 10.50 -8.50
C LEU A 185 -2.39 10.70 -7.70
N PHE A 186 -1.78 9.61 -7.22
CA PHE A 186 -0.75 9.65 -6.18
C PHE A 186 0.56 8.93 -6.55
N GLY A 187 0.55 8.07 -7.57
CA GLY A 187 1.72 7.34 -8.08
C GLY A 187 2.32 6.30 -7.12
N PHE A 188 2.59 5.08 -7.59
CA PHE A 188 3.11 3.99 -6.74
C PHE A 188 4.50 4.24 -6.15
N ARG A 189 5.29 5.03 -6.87
CA ARG A 189 6.66 5.36 -6.47
C ARG A 189 6.70 6.09 -5.14
N THR A 190 5.66 6.84 -4.77
CA THR A 190 5.57 7.63 -3.54
C THR A 190 5.58 6.77 -2.28
N SER A 191 4.96 5.58 -2.32
CA SER A 191 5.11 4.59 -1.24
C SER A 191 6.38 3.78 -1.38
N LEU A 192 6.75 3.37 -2.60
CA LEU A 192 7.89 2.48 -2.83
C LEU A 192 9.22 3.13 -2.40
N ARG A 193 9.39 4.43 -2.62
CA ARG A 193 10.58 5.17 -2.18
C ARG A 193 10.78 5.20 -0.66
N LEU A 194 9.72 4.96 0.13
CA LEU A 194 9.82 4.81 1.59
C LEU A 194 10.05 3.36 2.03
N LEU A 195 9.88 2.39 1.14
CA LEU A 195 10.04 0.96 1.42
C LEU A 195 11.38 0.40 0.98
N VAL A 196 12.11 1.10 0.11
CA VAL A 196 13.49 0.75 -0.29
C VAL A 196 14.43 1.20 0.84
#